data_AF-A0A522WC13-F1
#
_entry.id   AF-A0A522WC13-F1
#
_cell.length_a   1.000
_cell.length_b   1.000
_cell.length_c   1.000
_cell.angle_alpha   90.00
_cell.angle_beta   90.00
_cell.angle_gamma   90.00
#
_symmetry.space_group_name_H-M   'P 1'
#
loop_
_entity.id
_entity.type
_entity.pdbx_description
1 polymer ?
#
loop_
_entity_poly.entity_id
_entity_poly.type
_entity_poly.pdbx_seq_one_letter_code
_entity_poly.pdbx_strand_id
1 'polypeptide(L)' 'LSLMSMGVVRELLGFGSIFDFKLLGEWFEPWIVMILPAGAFIVFGCFIAGVNYISSRKAAKQSGEMS' A
#
# COMPACT_ATOMS: atom_id res chain seq x y z
N LEU A 1 1.30 10.38 -16.69
CA LEU A 1 0.39 9.36 -16.13
C LEU A 1 0.75 8.97 -14.70
N SER A 2 2.02 8.65 -14.42
CA SER A 2 2.48 8.21 -13.08
C SER A 2 2.22 9.21 -11.94
N LEU A 3 2.29 10.53 -12.20
CA LEU A 3 1.94 11.57 -11.22
C LEU A 3 0.45 11.54 -10.83
N MET A 4 -0.42 11.25 -11.79
CA MET A 4 -1.86 11.14 -11.55
C MET A 4 -2.19 9.87 -10.76
N SER A 5 -1.57 8.74 -11.13
CA SER A 5 -1.71 7.49 -10.38
C SER A 5 -1.20 7.61 -8.94
N MET A 6 -0.07 8.31 -8.74
CA MET A 6 0.45 8.60 -7.40
C MET A 6 -0.47 9.51 -6.60
N GLY A 7 -1.07 10.54 -7.24
CA GLY A 7 -2.06 11.42 -6.61
C GLY A 7 -3.30 10.67 -6.13
N VAL A 8 -3.88 9.81 -6.98
CA VAL A 8 -5.07 9.00 -6.64
C VAL A 8 -4.82 8.06 -5.47
N VAL A 9 -3.66 7.38 -5.45
CA VAL A 9 -3.28 6.50 -4.32
C VAL A 9 -3.13 7.31 -3.02
N ARG A 10 -2.62 8.54 -3.13
CA ARG A 10 -2.43 9.46 -2.00
C ARG A 10 -3.74 10.02 -1.47
N GLU A 11 -4.69 10.33 -2.35
CA GLU A 11 -6.05 10.73 -1.96
C GLU A 11 -6.81 9.57 -1.32
N LEU A 12 -6.73 8.37 -1.90
CA LEU A 12 -7.37 7.19 -1.34
C LEU A 12 -6.84 6.84 0.05
N LEU A 13 -5.51 6.80 0.23
CA LEU A 13 -4.90 6.43 1.52
C LEU A 13 -4.85 7.59 2.51
N GLY A 14 -4.82 8.84 2.04
CA GLY A 14 -4.76 10.02 2.89
C GLY A 14 -6.13 10.52 3.36
N PHE A 15 -7.15 10.44 2.52
CA PHE A 15 -8.50 10.95 2.80
C PHE A 15 -9.58 9.87 2.80
N GLY A 16 -9.22 8.61 2.53
CA GLY A 16 -10.19 7.50 2.48
C GLY A 16 -11.17 7.58 1.31
N SER A 17 -10.94 8.51 0.39
CA SER A 17 -11.89 8.91 -0.64
C SER A 17 -11.19 9.07 -1.98
N ILE A 18 -11.86 8.67 -3.06
CA ILE A 18 -11.41 8.91 -4.44
C ILE A 18 -12.49 9.77 -5.10
N PHE A 19 -12.12 10.94 -5.64
CA PHE A 19 -13.07 11.82 -6.34
C PHE A 19 -14.36 12.09 -5.52
N ASP A 20 -14.21 12.41 -4.23
CA ASP A 20 -15.31 12.68 -3.28
C ASP A 20 -16.18 11.47 -2.89
N PHE A 21 -15.93 10.27 -3.45
CA PHE A 21 -16.55 9.04 -2.99
C PHE A 21 -15.77 8.43 -1.82
N LYS A 22 -16.39 8.45 -0.62
CA LYS A 22 -15.91 7.77 0.59
C LYS A 22 -15.94 6.25 0.37
N LEU A 23 -14.80 5.68 -0.03
CA LEU A 23 -14.61 4.24 -0.22
C LEU A 23 -14.27 3.56 1.12
N LEU A 24 -13.57 4.27 1.99
CA LEU A 24 -13.29 3.87 3.35
C LEU A 24 -14.31 4.62 4.23
N GLY A 25 -15.19 3.87 4.91
CA GLY A 25 -16.37 4.39 5.62
C GLY A 25 -16.04 5.39 6.74
N GLU A 26 -17.06 5.87 7.48
CA GLU A 26 -16.92 6.90 8.53
C GLU A 26 -15.91 6.60 9.65
N TRP A 27 -15.44 5.35 9.76
CA TRP A 27 -14.38 4.91 10.67
C TRP A 27 -12.97 5.19 10.16
N PHE A 28 -12.81 5.68 8.93
CA PHE A 28 -11.50 5.97 8.37
C PHE A 28 -11.06 7.39 8.74
N GLU A 29 -10.12 7.45 9.68
CA GLU A 29 -9.45 8.69 10.00
C GLU A 29 -8.44 9.04 8.90
N PRO A 30 -8.48 10.26 8.33
CA PRO A 30 -7.57 10.66 7.27
C PRO A 30 -6.11 10.51 7.70
N TRP A 31 -5.34 9.68 7.01
CA TRP A 31 -3.92 9.49 7.29
C TRP A 31 -3.11 10.62 6.66
N ILE A 32 -2.99 11.73 7.38
CA ILE A 32 -2.20 12.92 7.01
C ILE A 32 -0.76 12.56 6.56
N VAL A 33 -0.21 11.48 7.11
CA VAL A 33 1.08 10.89 6.78
C VAL A 33 1.24 10.61 5.28
N MET A 34 0.17 10.24 4.59
CA MET A 34 0.21 9.97 3.15
C MET A 34 0.43 11.25 2.34
N ILE A 35 0.04 12.42 2.86
CA ILE A 35 0.23 13.75 2.23
C ILE A 35 1.66 14.29 2.47
N LEU A 36 2.39 13.75 3.43
CA LEU A 36 3.80 14.08 3.66
C LEU A 36 4.74 13.24 2.78
N PRO A 37 6.00 13.68 2.55
CA PRO A 37 7.03 12.86 1.89
C PRO A 37 7.24 11.50 2.59
N ALA A 38 7.02 11.46 3.90
CA ALA A 38 7.04 10.25 4.73
C ALA A 38 6.10 9.14 4.21
N GLY A 39 4.93 9.50 3.67
CA GLY A 39 3.96 8.55 3.13
C GLY A 39 4.50 7.73 1.97
N ALA A 40 5.33 8.33 1.11
CA ALA A 40 5.97 7.62 0.00
C ALA A 40 6.88 6.49 0.51
N PHE A 41 7.63 6.73 1.59
CA PHE A 41 8.48 5.71 2.20
C PHE A 41 7.68 4.57 2.85
N ILE A 42 6.51 4.87 3.43
CA ILE A 42 5.63 3.83 3.97
C ILE A 42 5.09 2.94 2.85
N VAL A 43 4.65 3.53 1.73
CA VAL A 43 4.20 2.76 0.56
C VAL A 43 5.32 1.87 0.03
N PHE A 44 6.55 2.38 -0.07
CA PHE A 44 7.72 1.57 -0.43
C PHE A 44 7.98 0.44 0.57
N GLY A 45 7.91 0.72 1.87
CA GLY A 45 8.07 -0.28 2.93
C GLY A 45 7.01 -1.38 2.86
N CYS A 46 5.74 -1.03 2.66
CA CYS A 46 4.64 -1.97 2.46
C CYS A 46 4.81 -2.79 1.18
N PHE A 47 5.28 -2.17 0.09
CA PHE A 47 5.55 -2.89 -1.16
C PHE A 47 6.66 -3.93 -0.99
N ILE A 48 7.77 -3.55 -0.35
CA ILE A 48 8.86 -4.47 0.00
C ILE A 48 8.36 -5.56 0.93
N ALA A 49 7.57 -5.23 1.95
CA ALA A 49 6.97 -6.20 2.86
C ALA A 49 6.04 -7.17 2.12
N GLY A 50 5.23 -6.68 1.17
CA GLY A 50 4.36 -7.50 0.34
C GLY A 50 5.14 -8.45 -0.57
N VAL A 51 6.18 -7.96 -1.25
CA VAL A 51 7.06 -8.80 -2.07
C VAL A 51 7.78 -9.83 -1.20
N ASN A 52 8.31 -9.43 -0.05
CA ASN A 52 8.97 -10.34 0.89
C ASN A 52 7.99 -11.39 1.43
N TYR A 53 6.75 -11.01 1.72
CA TYR A 53 5.70 -11.93 2.16
C TYR A 53 5.36 -12.97 1.08
N ILE A 54 5.19 -12.54 -0.17
CA ILE A 54 4.91 -13.45 -1.29
C ILE A 54 6.13 -14.34 -1.59
N SER A 55 7.34 -13.76 -1.56
CA SER A 55 8.60 -14.46 -1.79
C SER A 55 8.88 -15.50 -0.70
N SER A 56 8.64 -15.15 0.56
CA SER A 56 8.82 -16.06 1.71
C SER A 56 7.85 -17.25 1.64
N ARG A 57 6.62 -17.05 1.15
CA ARG A 57 5.70 -18.17 0.86
C ARG A 57 6.15 -19.05 -0.32
N LYS A 58 6.81 -18.48 -1.34
CA LYS A 58 7.41 -19.25 -2.44
C LYS A 58 8.65 -20.02 -1.97
N ALA A 59 9.49 -19.44 -1.12
CA ALA A 59 10.64 -20.09 -0.52
C ALA A 59 10.23 -21.25 0.40
N ALA A 60 9.15 -21.08 1.19
CA ALA A 60 8.58 -22.16 1.99
C ALA A 60 8.05 -23.34 1.14
N LYS A 61 7.59 -23.08 -0.09
CA LYS A 61 7.21 -24.15 -1.03
C LYS A 61 8.41 -24.87 -1.65
N GLN A 62 9.51 -24.16 -1.94
CA GLN A 62 10.71 -24.76 -2.54
C GLN A 62 11.52 -25.64 -1.59
N SER A 63 11.39 -25.47 -0.26
CA SER A 63 12.08 -26.32 0.71
C SER A 63 11.36 -27.66 0.99
N GLY A 64 10.15 -27.87 0.44
CA GLY A 64 9.39 -29.12 0.57
C GLY A 64 9.53 -30.10 -0.61
N GLU A 65 10.19 -29.68 -1.70
CA GLU A 65 10.39 -30.51 -2.91
C GLU A 65 11.83 -31.06 -3.03
N MET A 66 12.68 -30.78 -2.05
CA MET A 66 14.01 -31.40 -1.91
C MET A 66 14.08 -32.19 -0.60
N SER A 67 13.22 -33.21 -0.49
CA SER A 67 13.30 -34.30 0.49
C SER A 67 12.81 -35.57 -0.15
#